data_AF-A0A939HVB3-F1
#
_entry.id   AF-A0A939HVB3-F1
#
_cell.length_a   1.000
_cell.length_b   1.000
_cell.length_c   1.000
_cell.angle_alpha   90.00
_cell.angle_beta   90.00
_cell.angle_gamma   90.00
#
_symmetry.space_group_name_H-M   'P 1'
#
loop_
_entity.id
_entity.type
_entity.pdbx_description
1 polymer ?
#
loop_
_entity_poly.entity_id
_entity_poly.type
_entity_poly.pdbx_seq_one_letter_code
_entity_poly.pdbx_strand_id
1 'polypeptide(L)'
;MSEFMNDNETVELTCRASELALRLQAHPNISARILSLLDIVENSDNNCETASGTELKVISELQKLGNDSLQDWANLQEKKSLSL
;
A
#
# COMPACT_ATOMS: atom_id res chain seq x y z
N MET A 1 -17.67 25.26 1.75
CA MET A 1 -18.22 23.95 1.36
C MET A 1 -17.67 22.90 2.33
N SER A 2 -18.19 22.90 3.56
CA SER A 2 -17.71 22.08 4.68
C SER A 2 -18.90 21.82 5.60
N GLU A 3 -19.95 21.23 5.05
CA GLU A 3 -21.15 20.91 5.78
C GLU A 3 -21.50 19.45 5.49
N PHE A 4 -21.51 18.65 6.55
CA PHE A 4 -21.99 17.26 6.61
C PHE A 4 -21.05 16.18 6.06
N MET A 5 -19.87 15.99 6.67
CA MET A 5 -19.40 14.60 6.80
C MET A 5 -20.31 13.91 7.81
N ASN A 6 -21.01 12.88 7.36
CA ASN A 6 -21.88 12.05 8.18
C ASN A 6 -21.01 11.35 9.25
N ASP A 7 -21.38 11.45 10.53
CA ASP A 7 -20.61 10.85 11.63
C ASP A 7 -20.41 9.33 11.41
N ASN A 8 -21.37 8.67 10.76
CA ASN A 8 -21.26 7.26 10.39
C ASN A 8 -20.20 7.00 9.31
N GLU A 9 -20.05 7.89 8.33
CA GLU A 9 -19.08 7.78 7.23
C GLU A 9 -17.64 8.03 7.74
N THR A 10 -17.49 8.95 8.70
CA THR A 10 -16.21 9.23 9.36
C THR A 10 -15.75 8.04 10.22
N VAL A 11 -16.68 7.41 10.96
CA VAL A 11 -16.38 6.19 11.76
C VAL A 11 -16.02 5.01 10.84
N GLU A 12 -16.75 4.81 9.74
CA GLU A 12 -16.50 3.72 8.80
C GLU A 12 -15.12 3.84 8.11
N LEU A 13 -14.76 5.05 7.64
CA LEU A 13 -13.43 5.33 7.09
C LEU A 13 -12.31 5.04 8.08
N THR A 14 -12.52 5.40 9.35
CA THR A 14 -11.54 5.17 10.43
C THR A 14 -11.38 3.67 10.75
N CYS A 15 -12.47 2.91 10.79
CA CYS A 15 -12.43 1.46 10.95
C CYS A 15 -11.66 0.79 9.81
N ARG A 16 -11.94 1.16 8.55
CA ARG A 16 -11.25 0.60 7.38
C ARG A 16 -9.76 0.95 7.34
N ALA A 17 -9.40 2.19 7.72
CA ALA A 17 -8.00 2.59 7.84
C ALA A 17 -7.27 1.78 8.91
N SER A 18 -7.91 1.53 10.06
CA SER A 18 -7.33 0.71 11.13
C SER A 18 -7.15 -0.77 10.71
N GLU A 19 -8.12 -1.35 10.00
CA GLU A 19 -8.00 -2.71 9.47
C GLU A 19 -6.86 -2.82 8.47
N LEU A 20 -6.75 -1.85 7.54
CA LEU A 20 -5.66 -1.79 6.59
C LEU A 20 -4.31 -1.73 7.31
N ALA A 21 -4.15 -0.83 8.29
CA ALA A 21 -2.91 -0.69 9.04
C ALA A 21 -2.50 -1.99 9.75
N LEU A 22 -3.46 -2.69 10.36
CA LEU A 22 -3.21 -3.99 11.02
C LEU A 22 -2.75 -5.06 10.02
N ARG A 23 -3.38 -5.11 8.83
CA ARG A 23 -2.99 -6.06 7.79
C ARG A 23 -1.61 -5.75 7.22
N LEU A 24 -1.27 -4.48 7.05
CA LEU A 24 0.05 -4.06 6.55
C LEU A 24 1.17 -4.35 7.55
N GLN A 25 0.91 -4.33 8.87
CA GLN A 25 1.89 -4.76 9.87
C GLN A 25 2.34 -6.22 9.69
N ALA A 26 1.43 -7.09 9.21
CA ALA A 26 1.75 -8.49 8.93
C ALA A 26 2.58 -8.69 7.65
N HIS A 27 2.68 -7.66 6.80
CA HIS A 27 3.33 -7.68 5.49
C HIS A 27 4.26 -6.48 5.30
N PRO A 28 5.41 -6.42 6.00
CA PRO A 28 6.26 -5.23 6.06
C PRO A 28 6.79 -4.79 4.69
N ASN A 29 7.08 -5.73 3.78
CA ASN A 29 7.52 -5.40 2.43
C ASN A 29 6.40 -4.71 1.62
N ILE A 30 5.19 -5.26 1.67
CA ILE A 30 4.01 -4.66 1.04
C ILE A 30 3.73 -3.27 1.62
N SER A 31 3.83 -3.13 2.94
CA SER A 31 3.68 -1.84 3.63
C SER A 31 4.67 -0.79 3.12
N ALA A 32 5.95 -1.16 2.98
CA ALA A 32 6.97 -0.25 2.47
C ALA A 32 6.67 0.21 1.04
N ARG A 33 6.18 -0.69 0.16
CA ARG A 33 5.83 -0.36 -1.22
C ARG A 33 4.63 0.59 -1.32
N ILE A 34 3.61 0.40 -0.49
CA ILE A 34 2.44 1.29 -0.45
C ILE A 34 2.86 2.69 0.01
N LEU A 35 3.73 2.79 1.02
CA LEU A 35 4.30 4.08 1.44
C LEU A 35 5.07 4.75 0.31
N SER A 36 5.94 4.02 -0.40
CA SER A 36 6.68 4.58 -1.54
C SER A 36 5.78 5.02 -2.69
N LEU A 37 4.65 4.34 -2.93
CA LEU A 37 3.65 4.80 -3.89
C LEU A 37 2.98 6.10 -3.45
N LEU A 38 2.68 6.26 -2.17
CA LEU A 38 2.16 7.52 -1.63
C LEU A 38 3.19 8.65 -1.75
N ASP A 39 4.47 8.38 -1.45
CA ASP A 39 5.55 9.36 -1.60
C ASP A 39 5.67 9.88 -3.05
N ILE A 40 5.44 9.01 -4.05
CA ILE A 40 5.42 9.40 -5.47
C ILE A 40 4.23 10.31 -5.77
N VAL A 41 3.04 10.01 -5.23
CA VAL A 41 1.81 10.79 -5.43
C VAL A 41 1.90 12.15 -4.75
N GLU A 42 2.42 12.17 -3.53
CA GLU A 42 2.66 13.38 -2.74
C GLU A 42 3.85 14.19 -3.26
N ASN A 43 4.65 13.59 -4.16
CA ASN A 43 5.92 14.14 -4.65
C ASN A 43 6.81 14.60 -3.48
N SER A 44 6.89 13.79 -2.42
CA SER A 44 7.52 14.14 -1.15
C SER A 44 8.99 14.54 -1.30
N ASP A 45 9.68 13.97 -2.29
CA ASP A 45 11.09 14.27 -2.61
C ASP A 45 11.28 15.38 -3.66
N ASN A 46 10.21 16.02 -4.15
CA ASN A 46 10.22 16.96 -5.28
C ASN A 46 10.87 16.41 -6.57
N ASN A 47 11.02 15.09 -6.70
CA ASN A 47 11.73 14.44 -7.80
C ASN A 47 10.83 14.10 -9.00
N CYS A 48 9.53 14.44 -8.97
CA CYS A 48 8.58 14.19 -10.06
C CYS A 48 8.44 15.43 -10.96
N GLU A 49 9.41 15.64 -11.84
CA GLU A 49 9.47 16.81 -12.73
C GLU A 49 8.51 16.72 -13.93
N THR A 50 8.22 15.50 -14.40
CA THR A 50 7.38 15.26 -15.58
C THR A 50 6.39 14.12 -15.34
N ALA A 51 5.25 14.18 -16.02
CA ALA A 51 4.24 13.13 -15.96
C ALA A 51 4.81 11.77 -16.39
N SER A 52 5.57 11.73 -17.49
CA SER A 52 6.19 10.49 -18.00
C SER A 52 7.24 9.91 -17.06
N GLY A 53 8.07 10.77 -16.42
CA GLY A 53 9.02 10.30 -15.42
C GLY A 53 8.33 9.75 -14.16
N THR A 54 7.23 10.37 -13.77
CA THR A 54 6.39 9.93 -12.63
C THR A 54 5.71 8.60 -12.94
N GLU A 55 5.17 8.44 -14.16
CA GLU A 55 4.57 7.18 -14.63
C GLU A 55 5.56 6.01 -14.54
N LEU A 56 6.80 6.20 -14.98
CA LEU A 56 7.84 5.17 -14.88
C LEU A 56 8.14 4.78 -13.43
N LYS A 57 8.15 5.75 -12.50
CA LYS A 57 8.32 5.48 -11.07
C LYS A 57 7.16 4.67 -10.50
N VAL A 58 5.92 5.03 -10.84
CA VAL A 58 4.72 4.29 -10.42
C VAL A 58 4.76 2.86 -10.94
N ILE A 59 5.07 2.65 -12.23
CA ILE A 59 5.19 1.32 -12.83
C ILE A 59 6.26 0.51 -12.11
N SER A 60 7.43 1.09 -11.84
CA SER A 60 8.51 0.41 -11.15
C SER A 60 8.11 -0.03 -9.74
N GLU A 61 7.46 0.83 -8.96
CA GLU A 61 6.99 0.46 -7.62
C GLU A 61 5.87 -0.58 -7.65
N LEU A 62 4.95 -0.53 -8.63
CA LEU A 62 3.92 -1.56 -8.80
C LEU A 62 4.53 -2.93 -9.16
N GLN A 63 5.57 -2.97 -9.99
CA GLN A 63 6.29 -4.21 -10.29
C GLN A 63 6.96 -4.78 -9.03
N LYS A 64 7.61 -3.95 -8.22
CA LYS A 64 8.21 -4.37 -6.95
C LYS A 64 7.15 -4.89 -5.97
N LEU A 65 6.03 -4.18 -5.84
CA LEU A 65 4.89 -4.60 -5.02
C LEU A 65 4.35 -5.97 -5.47
N GLY A 66 4.22 -6.20 -6.78
CA GLY A 66 3.82 -7.50 -7.31
C GLY A 66 4.77 -8.63 -6.91
N ASN A 67 6.08 -8.39 -7.03
CA ASN A 67 7.10 -9.36 -6.64
C ASN A 67 7.05 -9.68 -5.15
N ASP A 68 7.00 -8.65 -4.29
CA ASP A 68 6.93 -8.80 -2.83
C ASP A 68 5.65 -9.55 -2.43
N SER A 69 4.52 -9.27 -3.09
CA SER A 69 3.25 -9.95 -2.87
C SER A 69 3.32 -11.44 -3.21
N LEU A 70 3.98 -11.80 -4.32
CA LEU A 70 4.16 -13.19 -4.73
C LEU A 70 5.08 -13.95 -3.78
N GLN A 71 6.13 -13.31 -3.28
CA GLN A 71 7.03 -13.90 -2.28
C GLN A 71 6.32 -14.17 -0.96
N ASP A 72 5.59 -13.18 -0.42
CA ASP A 72 4.81 -13.35 0.81
C ASP A 72 3.78 -14.47 0.67
N TRP A 73 3.10 -14.53 -0.49
CA TRP A 73 2.15 -15.61 -0.78
C TRP A 73 2.84 -16.97 -0.79
N ALA A 74 3.97 -17.12 -1.48
CA ALA A 74 4.71 -18.39 -1.54
C ALA A 74 5.13 -18.87 -0.14
N ASN A 75 5.70 -17.96 0.67
CA ASN A 75 6.08 -18.23 2.06
C ASN A 75 4.90 -18.71 2.91
N LEU A 76 3.70 -18.14 2.71
CA LEU A 76 2.50 -18.57 3.42
C LEU A 76 2.04 -19.96 2.99
N GLN A 77 2.16 -20.32 1.71
CA GLN A 77 1.81 -21.67 1.25
C GLN A 77 2.77 -22.72 1.79
N GLU A 78 4.08 -22.43 1.82
CA GLU A 78 5.09 -23.32 2.40
C GLU A 78 4.83 -23.58 3.88
N LYS A 79 4.56 -22.53 4.67
CA LYS A 79 4.21 -22.66 6.09
C LYS A 79 3.00 -23.56 6.32
N LYS A 80 1.96 -23.43 5.49
CA LYS A 80 0.77 -24.30 5.55
C LYS A 80 1.12 -25.75 5.22
N SER A 81 1.93 -25.96 4.19
CA SER A 81 2.36 -27.30 3.78
C SER A 81 3.22 -28.00 4.83
N LEU A 82 3.99 -27.27 5.64
CA LEU A 82 4.85 -27.82 6.69
C LEU A 82 4.11 -28.07 8.02
N SER A 83 2.87 -27.58 8.14
CA SER A 83 2.02 -27.73 9.33
C SER A 83 1.04 -28.92 9.25
N LEU A 84 1.13 -29.72 8.18
CA LEU A 84 0.36 -30.94 7.90
C LEU A 84 1.29 -32.16 7.97
#